data_AF-A0A8D2C1L9-F1
#
_entry.id   AF-A0A8D2C1L9-F1
#
_cell.length_a   1.000
_cell.length_b   1.000
_cell.length_c   1.000
_cell.angle_alpha   90.00
_cell.angle_beta   90.00
_cell.angle_gamma   90.00
#
_symmetry.space_group_name_H-M   'P 1'
#
loop_
_entity.id
_entity.type
_entity.pdbx_description
1 polymer ?
#
loop_
_entity_poly.entity_id
_entity_poly.type
_entity_poly.pdbx_seq_one_letter_code
_entity_poly.pdbx_strand_id
1 'polypeptide(L)'
;MKLGSAIPWALLLSTATLVSTAQNKGSDDCGGFLKNYSGWISYYKALTTNCVWTIEMKPGHKIILQILPLNLTCGKEYLEVRDQRAGPDNFLKVCGGTTFVYQSSSNVATVKYSRDSHHPASSFNVYFYGIPQGRA
;
A
#
# COMPACT_ATOMS: atom_id res chain seq x y z
N MET A 1 -61.47 32.27 -2.15
CA MET A 1 -60.68 32.06 -0.91
C MET A 1 -60.93 30.62 -0.50
N LYS A 2 -60.02 29.63 -0.55
CA LYS A 2 -58.58 29.56 -0.30
C LYS A 2 -57.88 28.62 -1.29
N LEU A 3 -56.63 28.95 -1.64
CA LEU A 3 -55.64 28.07 -2.25
C LEU A 3 -55.21 26.95 -1.29
N GLY A 4 -54.80 25.81 -1.84
CA GLY A 4 -54.01 24.79 -1.15
C GLY A 4 -53.54 23.75 -2.17
N SER A 5 -52.63 24.14 -3.07
CA SER A 5 -51.17 23.90 -2.94
C SER A 5 -50.82 22.42 -3.13
N ALA A 6 -50.52 22.06 -4.38
CA ALA A 6 -49.75 20.87 -4.72
C ALA A 6 -48.39 20.95 -4.02
N ILE A 7 -48.04 19.93 -3.23
CA ILE A 7 -46.69 19.76 -2.70
C ILE A 7 -45.98 18.80 -3.66
N PRO A 8 -45.09 19.29 -4.54
CA PRO A 8 -44.30 18.42 -5.39
C PRO A 8 -43.33 17.64 -4.52
N TRP A 9 -43.23 16.32 -4.74
CA TRP A 9 -42.35 15.38 -4.02
C TRP A 9 -40.84 15.63 -4.20
N ALA A 10 -40.44 16.82 -4.63
CA ALA A 10 -39.07 17.20 -4.89
C ALA A 10 -38.50 17.97 -3.70
N LEU A 11 -38.26 17.32 -2.55
CA LEU A 11 -37.46 17.94 -1.46
C LEU A 11 -36.94 16.89 -0.45
N LEU A 12 -36.41 15.77 -0.94
CA LEU A 12 -35.47 14.95 -0.19
C LEU A 12 -34.30 14.57 -1.12
N LEU A 13 -33.60 15.58 -1.66
CA LEU A 13 -32.21 15.37 -2.07
C LEU A 13 -31.40 15.20 -0.79
N SER A 14 -31.43 13.99 -0.24
CA SER A 14 -30.43 13.53 0.70
C SER A 14 -29.12 13.52 -0.09
N THR A 15 -28.35 14.59 -0.01
CA THR A 15 -26.97 14.60 -0.46
C THR A 15 -26.21 13.73 0.53
N ALA A 16 -26.27 12.42 0.31
CA ALA A 16 -25.35 11.48 0.93
C ALA A 16 -23.95 11.88 0.45
N THR A 17 -23.26 12.70 1.24
CA THR A 17 -21.84 12.87 1.10
C THR A 17 -21.24 11.50 1.41
N LEU A 18 -20.84 10.77 0.36
CA LEU A 18 -19.98 9.61 0.52
C LEU A 18 -18.65 10.14 1.05
N VAL A 19 -18.56 10.30 2.37
CA VAL A 19 -17.29 10.37 3.06
C VAL A 19 -16.70 8.99 2.88
N SER A 20 -15.91 8.80 1.82
CA SER A 20 -15.06 7.62 1.70
C SER A 20 -14.15 7.62 2.92
N THR A 21 -14.48 6.78 3.90
CA THR A 21 -13.48 6.39 4.89
C THR A 21 -12.27 5.91 4.09
N ALA A 22 -11.08 6.41 4.41
CA ALA A 22 -9.85 5.88 3.83
C ALA A 22 -9.77 4.42 4.27
N GLN A 23 -10.33 3.51 3.48
CA GLN A 23 -10.25 2.09 3.77
C GLN A 23 -8.78 1.72 3.66
N ASN A 24 -8.22 1.19 4.76
CA ASN A 24 -6.94 0.49 4.69
C ASN A 24 -7.11 -0.68 3.71
N LYS A 25 -6.72 -0.49 2.46
CA LYS A 25 -6.81 -1.53 1.44
C LYS A 25 -5.62 -2.48 1.64
N GLY A 26 -5.94 -3.73 1.93
CA GLY A 26 -4.97 -4.82 1.91
C GLY A 26 -4.68 -5.30 0.50
N SER A 27 -3.49 -5.84 0.30
CA SER A 27 -3.17 -6.66 -0.87
C SER A 27 -2.48 -7.94 -0.39
N ASP A 28 -3.23 -9.04 -0.43
CA ASP A 28 -2.73 -10.41 -0.36
C ASP A 28 -2.52 -11.01 -1.76
N ASP A 29 -2.96 -10.34 -2.82
CA ASP A 29 -2.65 -10.63 -4.22
C ASP A 29 -1.16 -10.50 -4.55
N CYS A 30 -0.71 -11.19 -5.59
CA CYS A 30 0.66 -11.07 -6.09
C CYS A 30 0.88 -9.76 -6.86
N GLY A 31 1.18 -8.70 -6.12
CA GLY A 31 1.51 -7.39 -6.67
C GLY A 31 0.31 -6.53 -7.02
N GLY A 32 0.58 -5.41 -7.71
CA GLY A 32 -0.42 -4.45 -8.17
C GLY A 32 -0.11 -3.01 -7.80
N PHE A 33 -1.00 -2.09 -8.20
CA PHE A 33 -0.88 -0.66 -7.92
C PHE A 33 -1.73 -0.26 -6.72
N LEU A 34 -1.08 0.24 -5.69
CA LEU A 34 -1.69 0.65 -4.43
C LEU A 34 -1.68 2.17 -4.33
N LYS A 35 -2.84 2.80 -4.53
CA LYS A 35 -3.00 4.26 -4.55
C LYS A 35 -3.65 4.84 -3.29
N ASN A 36 -3.92 3.99 -2.31
CA ASN A 36 -4.52 4.44 -1.05
C ASN A 36 -3.49 5.17 -0.20
N TYR A 37 -3.96 6.10 0.63
CA TYR A 37 -3.10 6.85 1.53
C TYR A 37 -2.44 5.96 2.60
N SER A 38 -3.08 4.84 2.94
CA SER A 38 -2.55 3.81 3.82
C SER A 38 -3.10 2.43 3.44
N GLY A 39 -2.42 1.39 3.90
CA GLY A 39 -2.81 0.01 3.66
C GLY A 39 -1.78 -0.98 4.14
N TRP A 40 -1.91 -2.23 3.69
CA TRP A 40 -0.98 -3.30 4.02
C TRP A 40 -0.76 -4.23 2.83
N ILE A 41 0.41 -4.86 2.81
CA ILE A 41 0.81 -5.91 1.87
C ILE A 41 1.11 -7.14 2.70
N SER A 42 0.70 -8.31 2.21
CA SER A 42 1.11 -9.59 2.80
C SER A 42 1.58 -10.58 1.76
N TYR A 43 2.12 -11.69 2.26
CA TYR A 43 2.59 -12.80 1.45
C TYR A 43 1.48 -13.41 0.58
N TYR A 44 1.80 -13.63 -0.70
CA TYR A 44 0.94 -14.34 -1.62
C TYR A 44 1.17 -15.85 -1.50
N LYS A 45 0.08 -16.59 -1.22
CA LYS A 45 0.15 -18.03 -0.94
C LYS A 45 0.29 -18.91 -2.18
N ALA A 46 -0.15 -18.46 -3.35
CA ALA A 46 -0.17 -19.30 -4.55
C ALA A 46 1.24 -19.46 -5.16
N LEU A 47 1.33 -20.07 -6.35
CA LEU A 47 2.60 -20.54 -6.92
C LEU A 47 3.53 -19.42 -7.42
N THR A 48 3.02 -18.22 -7.70
CA THR A 48 3.83 -17.11 -8.23
C THR A 48 4.98 -16.78 -7.29
N THR A 49 6.20 -16.77 -7.84
CA THR A 49 7.45 -16.63 -7.08
C THR A 49 7.99 -15.21 -7.03
N ASN A 50 7.41 -14.30 -7.80
CA ASN A 50 7.81 -12.89 -7.87
C ASN A 50 6.57 -12.01 -7.83
N CYS A 51 6.38 -11.28 -6.74
CA CYS A 51 5.27 -10.35 -6.56
C CYS A 51 5.81 -8.94 -6.38
N VAL A 52 5.18 -7.97 -7.04
CA VAL A 52 5.65 -6.59 -7.08
C VAL A 52 4.47 -5.65 -6.84
N TRP A 53 4.49 -4.95 -5.71
CA TRP A 53 3.51 -3.92 -5.38
C TRP A 53 4.14 -2.55 -5.59
N THR A 54 3.47 -1.71 -6.38
CA THR A 54 3.85 -0.31 -6.57
C THR A 54 2.90 0.55 -5.77
N ILE A 55 3.42 1.26 -4.79
CA ILE A 55 2.69 2.20 -3.96
C ILE A 55 2.89 3.59 -4.54
N GLU A 56 1.79 4.29 -4.84
CA GLU A 56 1.79 5.63 -5.41
C GLU A 56 0.91 6.55 -4.56
N MET A 57 1.54 7.52 -3.91
CA MET A 57 0.87 8.57 -3.14
C MET A 57 0.65 9.81 -4.00
N LYS A 58 -0.21 10.71 -3.51
CA LYS A 58 -0.36 12.04 -4.11
C LYS A 58 0.99 12.78 -4.13
N PRO A 59 1.26 13.61 -5.16
CA PRO A 59 2.43 14.48 -5.17
C PRO A 59 2.58 15.28 -3.87
N GLY A 60 3.82 15.55 -3.47
CA GLY A 60 4.11 16.23 -2.20
C GLY A 60 3.99 15.34 -0.96
N HIS A 61 3.89 14.02 -1.11
CA HIS A 61 3.97 13.06 0.00
C HIS A 61 5.20 12.17 -0.13
N LYS A 62 5.65 11.62 1.01
CA LYS A 62 6.56 10.47 1.08
C LYS A 62 5.79 9.26 1.58
N ILE A 63 6.30 8.07 1.28
CA ILE A 63 5.77 6.80 1.73
C ILE A 63 6.61 6.33 2.91
N ILE A 64 5.93 5.99 4.00
CA ILE A 64 6.52 5.22 5.09
C ILE A 64 6.07 3.77 4.95
N LEU A 65 7.03 2.86 4.99
CA LEU A 65 6.80 1.43 5.07
C LEU A 65 7.24 0.94 6.45
N GLN A 66 6.34 0.26 7.14
CA GLN A 66 6.65 -0.46 8.36
C GLN A 66 6.63 -1.95 8.06
N ILE A 67 7.82 -2.51 7.99
CA ILE A 67 8.04 -3.93 7.76
C ILE A 67 8.02 -4.59 9.14
N LEU A 68 7.02 -5.42 9.40
CA LEU A 68 6.93 -6.17 10.65
C LEU A 68 8.06 -7.21 10.74
N PRO A 69 8.33 -7.80 11.93
CA PRO A 69 9.38 -8.78 12.08
C PRO A 69 9.33 -9.85 10.99
N LEU A 70 10.46 -10.02 10.31
CA LEU A 70 10.61 -10.89 9.17
C LEU A 70 11.37 -12.15 9.56
N ASN A 71 10.86 -13.29 9.10
CA ASN A 71 11.52 -14.57 9.23
C ASN A 71 11.32 -15.38 7.94
N LEU A 72 11.85 -14.87 6.83
CA LEU A 72 11.89 -15.58 5.56
C LEU A 72 13.08 -16.54 5.54
N THR A 73 13.06 -17.52 4.64
CA THR A 73 14.22 -18.41 4.44
C THR A 73 15.32 -17.68 3.66
N CYS A 74 16.27 -17.08 4.37
CA CYS A 74 17.41 -16.39 3.74
C CYS A 74 18.13 -17.27 2.71
N GLY A 75 18.45 -16.69 1.56
CA GLY A 75 19.03 -17.41 0.41
C GLY A 75 17.99 -18.01 -0.53
N LYS A 76 16.77 -18.30 -0.06
CA LYS A 76 15.65 -18.78 -0.89
C LYS A 76 14.55 -17.74 -1.08
N GLU A 77 14.42 -16.81 -0.14
CA GLU A 77 13.38 -15.78 -0.12
C GLU A 77 13.96 -14.43 0.25
N TYR A 78 13.37 -13.36 -0.26
CA TYR A 78 13.66 -12.01 0.17
C TYR A 78 12.52 -11.03 -0.11
N LEU A 79 12.46 -9.99 0.70
CA LEU A 79 11.76 -8.75 0.41
C LEU A 79 12.76 -7.69 -0.03
N GLU A 80 12.35 -6.88 -0.99
CA GLU A 80 13.13 -5.78 -1.52
C GLU A 80 12.25 -4.53 -1.60
N VAL A 81 12.76 -3.40 -1.13
CA VAL A 81 12.13 -2.09 -1.26
C VAL A 81 12.98 -1.23 -2.16
N ARG A 82 12.40 -0.65 -3.21
CA ARG A 82 13.07 0.29 -4.10
C ARG A 82 12.43 1.67 -4.06
N ASP A 83 13.27 2.69 -4.02
CA ASP A 83 12.85 4.06 -4.28
C ASP A 83 12.98 4.40 -5.75
N GLN A 84 11.87 4.74 -6.39
CA GLN A 84 11.85 5.00 -7.82
C GLN A 84 12.67 6.24 -8.22
N ARG A 85 12.92 7.18 -7.30
CA ARG A 85 13.63 8.44 -7.62
C ARG A 85 15.10 8.44 -7.20
N ALA A 86 15.52 7.50 -6.36
CA ALA A 86 16.86 7.53 -5.76
C ALA A 86 17.91 6.74 -6.56
N GLY A 87 17.59 6.31 -7.79
CA GLY A 87 18.47 5.57 -8.67
C GLY A 87 18.41 4.05 -8.47
N PRO A 88 19.04 3.27 -9.37
CA PRO A 88 18.92 1.81 -9.39
C PRO A 88 19.54 1.11 -8.17
N ASP A 89 20.55 1.72 -7.55
CA ASP A 89 21.31 1.12 -6.43
C ASP A 89 20.70 1.43 -5.06
N ASN A 90 19.68 2.30 -4.98
CA ASN A 90 19.03 2.62 -3.71
C ASN A 90 17.87 1.66 -3.44
N PHE A 91 18.20 0.54 -2.79
CA PHE A 91 17.23 -0.44 -2.36
C PHE A 91 17.59 -1.04 -1.00
N LEU A 92 16.58 -1.50 -0.29
CA LEU A 92 16.71 -2.36 0.89
C LEU A 92 16.37 -3.78 0.48
N LYS A 93 17.25 -4.75 0.72
CA LYS A 93 16.97 -6.19 0.53
C LYS A 93 17.14 -6.92 1.86
N VAL A 94 16.07 -7.57 2.32
CA VAL A 94 16.00 -8.22 3.64
C VAL A 94 15.32 -9.58 3.55
N CYS A 95 15.78 -10.53 4.34
CA CYS A 95 15.13 -11.84 4.51
C CYS A 95 14.72 -12.10 5.96
N GLY A 96 15.32 -11.41 6.93
CA GLY A 96 14.97 -11.55 8.33
C GLY A 96 15.36 -10.33 9.15
N GLY A 97 14.78 -10.21 10.34
CA GLY A 97 15.10 -9.19 11.32
C GLY A 97 13.88 -8.69 12.09
N THR A 98 14.10 -7.71 12.96
CA THR A 98 13.04 -7.06 13.74
C THR A 98 12.22 -6.11 12.88
N THR A 99 11.34 -5.31 13.48
CA THR A 99 10.62 -4.25 12.76
C THR A 99 11.60 -3.26 12.14
N PHE A 100 11.42 -2.93 10.86
CA PHE A 100 12.18 -1.88 10.17
C PHE A 100 11.22 -0.83 9.61
N VAL A 101 11.63 0.43 9.64
CA VAL A 101 10.89 1.55 9.05
C VAL A 101 11.70 2.10 7.88
N TYR A 102 11.09 2.12 6.70
CA TYR A 102 11.67 2.69 5.49
C TYR A 102 10.89 3.94 5.10
N GLN A 103 11.61 5.02 4.79
CA GLN A 103 11.03 6.26 4.29
C GLN A 103 11.50 6.52 2.86
N SER A 104 10.58 6.63 1.91
CA SER A 104 10.92 6.97 0.54
C SER A 104 11.32 8.45 0.39
N SER A 105 12.12 8.74 -0.62
CA SER A 105 12.48 10.08 -1.09
C SER A 105 11.38 10.71 -1.97
N SER A 106 10.55 9.89 -2.61
CA SER A 106 9.49 10.31 -3.53
C SER A 106 8.10 9.81 -3.11
N ASN A 107 7.07 10.16 -3.88
CA ASN A 107 5.71 9.67 -3.69
C ASN A 107 5.46 8.29 -4.31
N VAL A 108 6.49 7.61 -4.83
CA VAL A 108 6.40 6.28 -5.43
C VAL A 108 7.47 5.35 -4.87
N ALA A 109 7.05 4.18 -4.38
CA ALA A 109 7.95 3.15 -3.90
C ALA A 109 7.45 1.77 -4.36
N THR A 110 8.37 0.83 -4.52
CA THR A 110 8.04 -0.54 -4.91
C THR A 110 8.48 -1.50 -3.82
N VAL A 111 7.60 -2.42 -3.45
CA VAL A 111 7.91 -3.58 -2.61
C VAL A 111 7.88 -4.82 -3.50
N LYS A 112 8.97 -5.57 -3.51
CA LYS A 112 9.09 -6.84 -4.23
C LYS A 112 9.28 -7.97 -3.23
N TYR A 113 8.49 -9.02 -3.35
CA TYR A 113 8.75 -10.31 -2.72
C TYR A 113 9.22 -11.30 -3.79
N SER A 114 10.26 -12.05 -3.48
CA SER A 114 10.78 -13.09 -4.35
C SER A 114 11.12 -14.35 -3.56
N ARG A 115 10.88 -15.51 -4.17
CA ARG A 115 11.26 -16.81 -3.63
C ARG A 115 11.73 -17.75 -4.73
N ASP A 116 12.50 -18.77 -4.35
CA ASP A 116 12.87 -19.86 -5.24
C ASP A 116 11.64 -20.62 -5.75
N SER A 117 11.78 -21.22 -6.94
CA SER A 117 10.75 -22.12 -7.47
C SER A 117 10.52 -23.29 -6.51
N HIS A 118 9.26 -23.65 -6.29
CA HIS A 118 8.85 -24.77 -5.41
C HIS A 118 9.17 -24.59 -3.91
N HIS A 119 9.76 -23.47 -3.50
CA HIS A 119 9.87 -23.13 -2.08
C HIS A 119 8.55 -22.49 -1.60
N PRO A 120 7.96 -22.94 -0.47
CA PRO A 120 6.73 -22.36 0.05
C PRO A 120 6.95 -20.90 0.50
N ALA A 121 5.90 -20.06 0.43
CA ALA A 121 6.00 -18.69 0.93
C ALA A 121 6.03 -18.66 2.46
N SER A 122 7.03 -17.99 3.02
CA SER A 122 7.02 -17.56 4.40
C SER A 122 6.05 -16.38 4.59
N SER A 123 5.37 -16.33 5.75
CA SER A 123 4.44 -15.24 6.04
C SER A 123 5.16 -13.94 6.36
N PHE A 124 4.67 -12.83 5.82
CA PHE A 124 5.09 -11.48 6.19
C PHE A 124 3.94 -10.48 6.08
N ASN A 125 4.09 -9.33 6.74
CA ASN A 125 3.20 -8.18 6.60
C ASN A 125 4.03 -6.89 6.53
N VAL A 126 3.63 -6.00 5.62
CA VAL A 126 4.18 -4.65 5.48
C VAL A 126 3.02 -3.66 5.53
N TYR A 127 3.06 -2.71 6.46
CA TYR A 127 2.12 -1.59 6.49
C TYR A 127 2.72 -0.40 5.77
N PHE A 128 1.86 0.38 5.11
CA PHE A 128 2.31 1.60 4.45
C PHE A 128 1.35 2.76 4.74
N TYR A 129 1.90 3.97 4.76
CA TYR A 129 1.12 5.20 4.80
C TYR A 129 1.88 6.38 4.21
N GLY A 130 1.13 7.39 3.74
CA GLY A 130 1.67 8.64 3.25
C GLY A 130 1.98 9.62 4.39
N ILE A 131 3.01 10.45 4.22
CA ILE A 131 3.26 11.63 5.04
C ILE A 131 3.46 12.85 4.13
N PRO A 132 2.89 14.03 4.44
CA PRO A 132 3.15 15.24 3.67
C PRO A 132 4.63 15.63 3.74
N GLN A 133 5.20 16.06 2.62
CA GLN A 133 6.50 16.72 2.59
C GLN A 133 6.27 18.17 3.00
N GLY A 134 6.76 18.56 4.18
CA GLY A 134 6.77 19.97 4.57
C GLY A 134 7.52 20.80 3.52
N ARG A 135 6.95 21.94 3.13
CA ARG A 135 7.72 22.98 2.44
C ARG A 135 8.72 23.53 3.46
N ALA A 136 10.01 23.30 3.23
CA ALA A 136 11.06 24.07 3.86
C ALA A 136 11.02 25.52 3.34
#